data_AF-A0A7R8RRK3-F1
#
_entry.id   AF-A0A7R8RRK3-F1
#
_cell.length_a   1.000
_cell.length_b   1.000
_cell.length_c   1.000
_cell.angle_alpha   90.00
_cell.angle_beta   90.00
_cell.angle_gamma   90.00
#
_symmetry.space_group_name_H-M   'P 1'
#
loop_
_entity.id
_entity.type
_entity.pdbx_description
1 polymer ?
#
loop_
_entity_poly.entity_id
_entity_poly.type
_entity_poly.pdbx_seq_one_letter_code
_entity_poly.pdbx_strand_id
1 'polypeptide(L)' 'MASKERETQQGAAFMCPTCKHPVASEIQRRKTLGIFVPVWRPGPCENPDCGDHTAEERAAIHRARRRPVR' A
#
# COMPACT_ATOMS: atom_id res chain seq x y z
N MET A 1 -25.96 18.05 -9.57
CA MET A 1 -24.54 18.00 -9.97
C MET A 1 -23.74 17.30 -8.86
N ALA A 2 -23.66 15.96 -8.86
CA ALA A 2 -22.91 15.22 -7.83
C ALA A 2 -22.22 13.94 -8.35
N SER A 3 -22.40 13.61 -9.64
CA SER A 3 -21.95 12.32 -10.18
C SER A 3 -20.52 12.34 -10.75
N LYS A 4 -19.94 13.52 -11.01
CA LYS A 4 -18.63 13.62 -11.71
C LYS A 4 -17.42 13.63 -10.78
N GLU A 5 -17.60 13.85 -9.47
CA GLU A 5 -16.50 13.78 -8.48
C GLU A 5 -16.18 12.36 -8.04
N ARG A 6 -17.09 11.39 -8.27
CA ARG A 6 -16.89 9.98 -7.85
C ARG A 6 -16.07 9.15 -8.84
N GLU A 7 -15.88 9.65 -10.06
CA GLU A 7 -15.15 8.94 -11.12
C GLU A 7 -13.63 9.08 -10.96
N THR A 8 -13.15 10.19 -10.41
CA THR A 8 -11.72 10.44 -10.15
C THR A 8 -11.12 9.56 -9.04
N GLN A 9 -11.96 8.79 -8.33
CA GLN A 9 -11.55 7.94 -7.20
C GLN A 9 -11.41 6.46 -7.56
N GLN A 10 -11.68 6.08 -8.81
CA GLN A 10 -11.41 4.75 -9.35
C GLN A 10 -9.90 4.60 -9.60
N GLY A 11 -9.10 4.73 -8.54
CA GLY A 11 -7.68 4.41 -8.57
C GLY A 11 -7.55 2.97 -9.04
N ALA A 12 -6.76 2.76 -10.10
CA ALA A 12 -6.53 1.45 -10.69
C ALA A 12 -6.31 0.41 -9.57
N ALA A 13 -7.16 -0.61 -9.52
CA ALA A 13 -7.05 -1.67 -8.54
C ALA A 13 -5.63 -2.26 -8.63
N PHE A 14 -4.85 -2.12 -7.56
CA PHE A 14 -3.50 -2.66 -7.55
C PHE A 14 -3.59 -4.18 -7.50
N MET A 15 -2.74 -4.85 -8.27
CA MET A 15 -2.66 -6.31 -8.29
C MET A 15 -1.30 -6.75 -7.75
N CYS A 16 -1.30 -7.80 -6.93
CA CYS A 16 -0.05 -8.44 -6.52
C CYS A 16 0.66 -9.00 -7.77
N PRO A 17 1.95 -8.70 -8.00
CA PRO A 17 2.66 -9.22 -9.17
C PRO A 17 2.81 -10.74 -9.16
N THR A 18 2.78 -11.36 -7.97
CA THR A 18 3.02 -12.80 -7.75
C THR A 18 1.74 -13.63 -7.84
N CYS A 19 0.73 -13.33 -7.02
CA CYS A 19 -0.51 -14.12 -6.98
C CYS A 19 -1.65 -13.51 -7.82
N LYS A 20 -1.45 -12.33 -8.43
CA LYS A 20 -2.43 -11.61 -9.25
C LYS A 20 -3.76 -11.28 -8.56
N HIS A 21 -3.84 -11.42 -7.24
CA HIS A 21 -5.00 -10.99 -6.48
C HIS A 21 -5.07 -9.47 -6.36
N PRO A 22 -6.29 -8.90 -6.31
CA PRO A 22 -6.46 -7.48 -6.00
C PRO A 22 -5.97 -7.22 -4.58
N VAL A 23 -5.20 -6.14 -4.41
CA VAL A 23 -4.71 -5.69 -3.11
C VAL A 23 -5.26 -4.31 -2.81
N ALA A 24 -5.40 -4.01 -1.51
CA ALA A 24 -5.81 -2.68 -1.07
C ALA A 24 -4.81 -1.63 -1.56
N SER A 25 -5.31 -0.45 -1.94
CA SER A 25 -4.45 0.70 -2.26
C SER A 25 -4.17 1.52 -1.01
N GLU A 26 -2.91 1.82 -0.73
CA GLU A 26 -2.54 2.70 0.38
C GLU A 26 -2.03 4.05 -0.14
N ILE A 27 -2.44 5.14 0.52
CA ILE A 27 -1.92 6.48 0.26
C ILE A 27 -0.71 6.72 1.16
N GLN A 28 0.48 6.77 0.56
CA GLN A 28 1.68 7.21 1.26
C GLN A 28 2.01 8.65 0.91
N ARG A 29 2.31 9.47 1.93
CA ARG A 29 2.73 10.85 1.72
C ARG A 29 4.25 10.91 1.60
N ARG A 30 4.73 11.33 0.44
CA ARG A 30 6.16 11.62 0.22
C ARG A 30 6.37 13.12 0.30
N LYS A 31 7.33 13.56 1.11
CA LYS A 31 7.75 14.95 1.13
C LYS A 31 8.74 15.19 -0.01
N THR A 32 8.40 16.11 -0.91
CA THR A 32 9.23 16.52 -2.05
C THR A 32 9.25 18.04 -2.10
N LEU A 33 10.44 18.65 -2.08
CA LEU A 33 10.63 20.11 -2.13
C LEU A 33 9.78 20.90 -1.12
N GLY A 34 9.61 20.37 0.09
CA GLY A 34 8.83 21.01 1.16
C GLY A 34 7.33 20.73 1.15
N ILE A 35 6.79 20.08 0.11
CA ILE A 35 5.36 19.77 -0.02
C ILE A 35 5.13 18.27 0.18
N PHE A 36 3.99 17.89 0.79
CA PHE A 36 3.58 16.48 0.92
C PHE A 36 2.71 16.06 -0.26
N VAL A 37 3.26 15.18 -1.10
CA VAL A 37 2.58 14.62 -2.27
C VAL A 37 1.95 13.27 -1.89
N PRO A 38 0.63 13.06 -2.07
CA PRO A 38 0.02 11.75 -1.94
C PRO A 38 0.44 10.86 -3.10
N VAL A 39 0.97 9.68 -2.79
CA VAL A 39 1.35 8.66 -3.75
C VAL A 39 0.57 7.40 -3.44
N TRP A 40 -0.21 6.95 -4.43
CA TRP A 40 -0.90 5.66 -4.37
C TRP A 40 0.08 4.53 -4.59
N ARG A 41 0.05 3.52 -3.72
CA ARG A 41 0.88 2.32 -3.82
C ARG A 41 0.01 1.08 -3.60
N PRO A 42 0.41 -0.08 -4.17
CA PRO A 42 -0.12 -1.36 -3.71
C PRO A 42 0.18 -1.46 -2.20
N GLY A 43 -0.86 -1.73 -1.43
CA GLY A 43 -0.73 -2.17 -0.05
C GLY A 43 -0.25 -3.63 0.01
N PRO A 44 -0.04 -4.14 1.23
CA PRO A 44 0.48 -5.48 1.41
C PRO A 44 -0.47 -6.54 0.86
N CYS A 45 0.09 -7.62 0.32
CA CYS A 45 -0.73 -8.70 -0.20
C CYS A 45 -1.34 -9.51 0.94
N GLU A 46 -2.65 -9.45 1.18
CA GLU A 46 -3.32 -10.18 2.28
C GLU A 46 -3.49 -11.70 2.02
N ASN A 47 -2.95 -12.24 0.93
CA ASN A 47 -3.06 -13.67 0.63
C ASN A 47 -1.96 -14.46 1.38
N PRO A 48 -2.30 -15.31 2.37
CA PRO A 48 -1.33 -16.05 3.18
C PRO A 48 -0.52 -17.08 2.38
N ASP A 49 -1.04 -17.57 1.26
CA ASP A 49 -0.36 -18.51 0.37
C ASP A 49 0.61 -17.80 -0.60
N CYS A 50 0.66 -16.47 -0.58
CA CYS A 50 1.53 -15.69 -1.45
C CYS A 50 2.95 -15.58 -0.87
N GLY A 51 3.96 -15.87 -1.70
CA GLY A 51 5.37 -15.71 -1.33
C GLY A 51 5.76 -14.25 -1.00
N ASP A 52 5.03 -13.26 -1.50
CA ASP A 52 5.23 -11.85 -1.14
C ASP A 52 4.66 -11.49 0.23
N HIS A 53 3.52 -12.08 0.62
CA HIS A 53 2.92 -11.83 1.95
C HIS A 53 3.90 -12.22 3.06
N THR A 54 4.59 -13.34 2.91
CA THR A 54 5.61 -13.77 3.87
C THR A 54 6.85 -12.87 3.87
N ALA A 55 7.21 -12.23 2.75
CA ALA A 55 8.30 -11.25 2.73
C ALA A 55 7.91 -9.93 3.42
N GLU A 56 6.69 -9.44 3.20
CA GLU A 56 6.16 -8.24 3.85
C GLU A 56 5.92 -8.43 5.34
N GLU A 57 5.35 -9.56 5.76
CA GLU A 57 5.21 -9.97 7.16
C GLU A 57 6.58 -9.94 7.87
N ARG A 58 7.60 -10.56 7.25
CA ARG A 58 8.97 -10.55 7.79
C ARG A 58 9.53 -9.12 7.87
N ALA A 59 9.30 -8.28 6.87
CA ALA A 59 9.74 -6.88 6.90
C ALA A 59 9.01 -6.06 7.98
N ALA A 60 7.71 -6.30 8.20
CA ALA A 60 6.92 -5.68 9.25
C ALA A 60 7.43 -6.07 10.63
N ILE A 61 7.70 -7.36 10.87
CA ILE A 61 8.30 -7.87 12.12
C ILE A 61 9.69 -7.24 12.34
N HIS A 62 10.53 -7.15 11.30
CA HIS A 62 11.84 -6.50 11.41
C HIS A 62 11.73 -5.02 11.77
N ARG A 63 10.76 -4.28 11.20
CA ARG A 63 10.48 -2.89 11.58
C ARG A 63 9.97 -2.78 13.01
N ALA A 64 9.07 -3.66 13.42
CA ALA A 64 8.53 -3.69 14.78
C ALA A 64 9.64 -3.94 15.82
N ARG A 65 10.54 -4.89 15.55
CA ARG A 65 11.71 -5.17 16.39
C ARG A 65 12.72 -4.03 16.43
N ARG A 66 12.84 -3.26 15.34
CA ARG A 66 13.72 -2.08 15.26
C ARG A 66 13.11 -0.82 15.86
N ARG A 67 11.82 -0.79 16.24
CA ARG A 67 11.28 0.34 17.00
C ARG A 67 11.89 0.29 18.40
N PRO A 68 12.73 1.27 18.80
CA PRO A 68 13.13 1.37 20.18
C PRO A 68 11.86 1.55 21.01
N VAL A 69 11.67 0.68 22.00
CA VAL A 69 10.66 0.89 23.04
C VAL A 69 11.08 2.17 23.74
N ARG A 70 10.29 3.22 23.56
CA ARG A 70 10.56 4.54 24.12
C ARG A 70 10.28 4.54 25.61
#